data_AF-A0A837INK6-F1
#
_entry.id   AF-A0A837INK6-F1
#
_cell.length_a   1.000
_cell.length_b   1.000
_cell.length_c   1.000
_cell.angle_alpha   90.00
_cell.angle_beta   90.00
_cell.angle_gamma   90.00
#
_symmetry.space_group_name_H-M   'P 1'
#
loop_
_entity.id
_entity.type
_entity.pdbx_description
1 polymer ?
#
loop_
_entity_poly.entity_id
_entity_poly.type
_entity_poly.pdbx_seq_one_letter_code
_entity_poly.pdbx_strand_id
1 'polypeptide(L)'
;MTADLNENYRIYIDQTPPVPAGILRVTDGAAVFLETKKPLTVKDSKKQLNFLKKEQKLMFFVNETPQYVFGLKISNDKILLN
;
A
#
# COMPACT_ATOMS: atom_id res chain seq x y z
N MET A 1 14.72 -12.13 -13.57
CA MET A 1 14.59 -12.26 -12.10
C MET A 1 13.80 -11.06 -11.60
N THR A 2 12.58 -11.25 -11.13
CA THR A 2 11.92 -10.26 -10.27
C THR A 2 12.56 -10.40 -8.89
N ALA A 3 13.33 -9.41 -8.45
CA ALA A 3 13.82 -9.40 -7.08
C ALA A 3 12.62 -9.27 -6.14
N ASP A 4 12.50 -10.18 -5.19
CA ASP A 4 11.48 -10.07 -4.16
C ASP A 4 11.75 -8.80 -3.32
N LEU A 5 10.72 -7.99 -3.11
CA LEU A 5 10.81 -6.84 -2.22
C LEU A 5 11.14 -7.30 -0.81
N ASN A 6 12.05 -6.57 -0.14
CA ASN A 6 12.38 -6.82 1.27
C ASN A 6 11.11 -6.70 2.12
N GLU A 7 10.80 -7.77 2.86
CA GLU A 7 9.55 -7.87 3.60
C GLU A 7 9.42 -6.86 4.74
N ASN A 8 10.54 -6.31 5.20
CA ASN A 8 10.60 -5.31 6.27
C ASN A 8 10.39 -3.88 5.77
N TYR A 9 10.31 -3.67 4.45
CA TYR A 9 10.04 -2.34 3.90
C TYR A 9 8.69 -1.85 4.35
N ARG A 10 8.67 -0.57 4.75
CA ARG A 10 7.48 0.12 5.27
C ARG A 10 6.79 0.86 4.15
N ILE A 11 5.46 0.80 4.11
CA ILE A 11 4.65 1.37 3.04
C ILE A 11 4.14 2.75 3.45
N TYR A 12 4.24 3.70 2.53
CA TYR A 12 3.81 5.09 2.66
C TYR A 12 3.07 5.52 1.39
N ILE A 13 2.22 6.53 1.52
CA ILE A 13 1.62 7.22 0.37
C ILE A 13 2.60 8.32 -0.08
N ASP A 14 2.84 8.43 -1.40
CA ASP A 14 3.76 9.43 -1.98
C ASP A 14 3.15 10.84 -1.93
N GLN A 15 3.17 11.42 -0.73
CA GLN A 15 2.81 12.79 -0.44
C GLN A 15 4.03 13.54 0.10
N THR A 16 3.95 14.86 0.21
CA THR A 16 5.04 15.68 0.79
C THR A 16 4.55 16.36 2.07
N PRO A 17 4.96 15.89 3.27
CA PRO A 17 5.83 14.74 3.54
C PRO A 17 5.14 13.38 3.37
N PRO A 18 5.88 12.27 3.12
CA PRO A 18 5.27 10.95 2.95
C PRO A 18 4.53 10.48 4.19
N VAL A 19 3.29 10.02 4.02
CA VAL A 19 2.43 9.60 5.14
C VAL A 19 2.40 8.09 5.29
N PRO A 20 2.42 7.53 6.52
CA PRO A 20 2.38 6.09 6.72
C PRO A 20 1.10 5.47 6.17
N ALA A 21 1.21 4.36 5.43
CA ALA A 21 0.07 3.68 4.85
C ALA A 21 -0.25 2.37 5.59
N GLY A 22 -1.55 2.06 5.72
CA GLY A 22 -2.03 0.75 6.15
C GLY A 22 -3.30 0.34 5.41
N ILE A 23 -3.53 -0.96 5.24
CA ILE A 23 -4.75 -1.45 4.59
C ILE A 23 -5.86 -1.45 5.64
N LEU A 24 -6.90 -0.63 5.44
CA LEU A 24 -7.98 -0.50 6.41
C LEU A 24 -9.28 -1.17 5.96
N ARG A 25 -9.50 -1.26 4.63
CA ARG A 25 -10.78 -1.73 4.10
C ARG A 25 -10.61 -2.56 2.85
N VAL A 26 -11.16 -3.76 2.88
CA VAL A 26 -11.38 -4.62 1.72
C VAL A 26 -12.86 -4.54 1.38
N THR A 27 -13.15 -4.19 0.13
CA THR A 27 -14.50 -4.18 -0.45
C THR A 27 -14.55 -5.19 -1.59
N ASP A 28 -15.74 -5.55 -2.08
CA ASP A 28 -15.87 -6.54 -3.16
C ASP A 28 -15.08 -6.19 -4.43
N GLY A 29 -14.82 -4.90 -4.70
CA GLY A 29 -14.07 -4.45 -5.87
C GLY A 29 -12.62 -4.00 -5.63
N ALA A 30 -12.22 -3.73 -4.38
CA ALA A 30 -10.91 -3.15 -4.11
C ALA A 30 -10.43 -3.30 -2.66
N ALA A 31 -9.10 -3.30 -2.50
CA ALA A 31 -8.44 -3.09 -1.21
C ALA A 31 -7.86 -1.69 -1.14
N VAL A 32 -8.05 -1.05 0.01
CA VAL A 32 -7.77 0.38 0.20
C VAL A 32 -6.69 0.58 1.26
N PHE A 33 -5.60 1.22 0.86
CA PHE A 33 -4.61 1.81 1.75
C PHE A 33 -5.08 3.19 2.23
N LEU A 34 -5.01 3.43 3.54
CA LEU A 34 -5.29 4.71 4.16
C LEU A 34 -4.09 5.20 4.96
N GLU A 35 -4.07 6.49 5.24
CA GLU A 35 -3.14 7.07 6.19
C GLU A 35 -3.36 6.46 7.59
N THR A 36 -2.25 6.10 8.24
CA THR A 36 -2.26 5.55 9.59
C THR A 36 -1.17 6.16 10.45
N LYS A 37 -1.23 5.91 11.77
CA LYS A 37 -0.18 6.34 12.70
C LYS A 37 1.12 5.53 12.54
N LYS A 38 1.06 4.32 11.98
CA LYS A 38 2.20 3.40 11.87
C LYS A 38 2.18 2.71 10.51
N PRO A 39 3.28 2.78 9.73
CA PRO A 39 3.30 2.21 8.40
C PRO A 39 3.26 0.69 8.48
N LEU A 40 2.52 0.08 7.56
CA LEU A 40 2.48 -1.35 7.40
C LEU A 40 3.77 -1.84 6.72
N THR A 41 4.21 -3.05 7.02
CA THR A 41 5.34 -3.67 6.29
C THR A 41 4.86 -4.39 5.03
N VAL A 42 5.76 -4.68 4.10
CA VAL A 42 5.49 -5.55 2.95
C VAL A 42 5.00 -6.93 3.43
N LYS A 43 5.60 -7.47 4.51
CA LYS A 43 5.17 -8.74 5.13
C LYS A 43 3.72 -8.71 5.58
N ASP A 44 3.36 -7.66 6.33
CA ASP A 44 2.00 -7.49 6.85
C ASP A 44 1.00 -7.27 5.72
N SER A 45 1.43 -6.57 4.66
CA SER A 45 0.60 -6.32 3.48
C SER A 45 0.30 -7.62 2.77
N LYS A 46 1.32 -8.43 2.48
CA LYS A 46 1.12 -9.76 1.87
C LYS A 46 0.11 -10.59 2.66
N LYS A 47 0.21 -10.62 4.00
CA LYS A 47 -0.74 -11.34 4.84
C LYS A 47 -2.17 -10.83 4.71
N GLN A 48 -2.36 -9.51 4.68
CA GLN A 48 -3.69 -8.90 4.56
C GLN A 48 -4.26 -9.01 3.13
N LEU A 49 -3.39 -8.95 2.12
CA LEU A 49 -3.75 -9.06 0.71
C LEU A 49 -3.99 -10.52 0.26
N ASN A 50 -3.48 -11.51 1.00
CA ASN A 50 -3.71 -12.94 0.68
C ASN A 50 -5.18 -13.34 0.66
N PHE A 51 -6.06 -12.54 1.27
CA PHE A 51 -7.50 -12.76 1.28
C PHE A 51 -8.23 -12.07 0.11
N LEU A 52 -7.50 -11.37 -0.75
CA LEU A 52 -8.07 -10.70 -1.91
C LEU A 52 -8.27 -11.65 -3.09
N LYS A 53 -9.41 -11.50 -3.76
CA LYS A 53 -9.65 -12.08 -5.08
C LYS A 53 -8.72 -11.42 -6.09
N LYS A 54 -8.21 -12.19 -7.06
CA LYS A 54 -7.27 -11.71 -8.10
C LYS A 54 -7.77 -10.50 -8.91
N GLU A 55 -9.09 -10.29 -8.95
CA GLU A 55 -9.74 -9.21 -9.70
C GLU A 55 -9.84 -7.89 -8.92
N GLN A 56 -9.57 -7.90 -7.61
CA GLN A 56 -9.67 -6.70 -6.78
C GLN A 56 -8.50 -5.76 -7.03
N LYS A 57 -8.81 -4.47 -7.24
CA LYS A 57 -7.80 -3.43 -7.48
C LYS A 57 -7.24 -2.90 -6.16
N LEU A 58 -5.99 -2.45 -6.18
CA LEU A 58 -5.38 -1.72 -5.06
C LEU A 58 -5.60 -0.22 -5.24
N MET A 59 -6.10 0.43 -4.19
CA MET A 59 -6.35 1.86 -4.16
C MET A 59 -5.81 2.47 -2.87
N PHE A 60 -5.61 3.78 -2.86
CA PHE A 60 -5.38 4.58 -1.66
C PHE A 60 -6.22 5.85 -1.70
N PHE A 61 -6.39 6.54 -0.58
CA PHE A 61 -7.10 7.84 -0.56
C PHE A 61 -6.12 8.98 -0.33
N VAL A 62 -6.27 10.04 -1.13
CA VAL A 62 -5.64 11.35 -0.91
C VAL A 62 -6.76 12.36 -0.77
N ASN A 63 -6.86 13.02 0.39
CA ASN A 63 -7.91 14.03 0.65
C ASN A 63 -9.31 13.53 0.23
N GLU A 64 -9.70 12.35 0.73
CA GLU A 64 -11.00 11.71 0.44
C GLU A 64 -11.27 11.31 -1.02
N THR A 65 -10.29 11.48 -1.91
CA THR A 65 -10.37 11.01 -3.30
C THR A 65 -9.64 9.66 -3.46
N PRO A 66 -10.31 8.60 -3.97
CA PRO A 66 -9.66 7.33 -4.23
C PRO A 66 -8.73 7.43 -5.45
N GLN A 67 -7.50 6.96 -5.30
CA GLN A 67 -6.50 6.84 -6.35
C GLN A 67 -6.08 5.38 -6.48
N TYR A 68 -5.93 4.89 -7.70
CA TYR A 68 -5.36 3.56 -7.93
C TYR A 68 -3.86 3.59 -7.70
N VAL A 69 -3.32 2.51 -7.13
CA VAL A 69 -1.86 2.34 -7.07
C VAL A 69 -1.36 1.97 -8.47
N PHE A 70 -0.81 2.93 -9.20
CA PHE A 70 -0.27 2.73 -10.56
C PHE A 70 1.25 2.58 -10.61
N GLY A 71 1.91 2.67 -9.46
CA GLY A 71 3.35 2.41 -9.36
C GLY A 71 3.81 2.25 -7.92
N LEU A 72 4.97 1.62 -7.76
CA LEU A 72 5.67 1.51 -6.48
C LEU A 72 7.06 2.14 -6.65
N LYS A 73 7.43 3.06 -5.76
CA LYS A 73 8.79 3.62 -5.69
C LYS A 73 9.48 3.14 -4.43
N ILE A 74 10.73 2.68 -4.56
CA ILE A 74 11.56 2.28 -3.41
C ILE A 74 12.46 3.46 -3.02
N SER A 75 12.46 3.86 -1.75
CA SER A 75 13.28 4.96 -1.24
C SER A 75 13.70 4.72 0.20
N ASN A 76 15.00 4.53 0.47
CA ASN A 76 15.56 4.38 1.82
C ASN A 76 14.76 3.40 2.71
N ASP A 77 14.58 2.17 2.24
CA ASP A 77 13.81 1.09 2.88
C ASP A 77 12.30 1.37 3.05
N LYS A 78 11.77 2.32 2.28
CA LYS A 78 10.34 2.61 2.17
C LYS A 78 9.81 2.25 0.79
N ILE A 79 8.57 1.78 0.75
CA ILE A 79 7.75 1.72 -0.46
C ILE A 79 6.85 2.95 -0.46
N LEU A 80 6.85 3.71 -1.55
CA LEU A 80 5.93 4.81 -1.80
C LEU A 80 4.90 4.37 -2.84
N LEU A 81 3.61 4.55 -2.50
CA LEU A 81 2.47 4.28 -3.37
C LEU A 81 2.12 5.53 -4.18
N ASN A 82 2.13 5.41 -5.51
CA ASN A 82 1.79 6.46 -6.48
C ASN A 82 0.43 6.22 -7.14
#